data_AF-A0A414S1Q3-F1
#
_entry.id   AF-A0A414S1Q3-F1
#
_cell.length_a   1.000
_cell.length_b   1.000
_cell.length_c   1.000
_cell.angle_alpha   90.00
_cell.angle_beta   90.00
_cell.angle_gamma   90.00
#
_symmetry.space_group_name_H-M   'P 1'
#
loop_
_entity.id
_entity.type
_entity.pdbx_description
1 polymer ?
#
loop_
_entity_poly.entity_id
_entity_poly.type
_entity_poly.pdbx_seq_one_letter_code
_entity_poly.pdbx_strand_id
1 'polypeptide(L)'
;MTRPVYSFRPNLKNPEHQKAWEKFQCVPEGQKNQYLVQAILEKEDRKWMEEIIQKTIKESVRELNICGGAEQIGTDPPAWDIPDQMMDFLSQMENM
;
A
#
# COMPACT_ATOMS: atom_id res chain seq x y z
N MET A 1 -25.67 -31.41 15.79
CA MET A 1 -24.19 -31.43 15.71
C MET A 1 -23.63 -31.10 17.08
N THR A 2 -22.82 -31.98 17.67
CA THR A 2 -22.09 -31.69 18.91
C THR A 2 -20.83 -30.91 18.56
N ARG A 3 -20.70 -29.66 19.01
CA ARG A 3 -19.46 -28.89 18.84
C ARG A 3 -18.42 -29.38 19.86
N PRO A 4 -17.20 -29.76 19.42
CA PRO A 4 -16.13 -30.07 20.35
C PRO A 4 -15.78 -28.84 21.18
N VAL A 5 -15.55 -29.04 22.47
CA VAL A 5 -15.13 -27.98 23.39
C VAL A 5 -13.62 -27.84 23.29
N TYR A 6 -13.15 -26.69 22.81
CA TYR A 6 -11.73 -26.35 22.79
C TYR A 6 -11.41 -25.37 23.92
N SER A 7 -10.39 -25.67 24.72
CA SER A 7 -9.92 -24.76 25.77
C SER A 7 -8.67 -24.03 25.32
N PHE A 8 -8.65 -22.70 25.43
CA PHE A 8 -7.45 -21.90 25.20
C PHE A 8 -6.40 -22.18 26.29
N ARG A 9 -5.28 -22.80 25.90
CA ARG A 9 -4.18 -23.23 26.79
C ARG A 9 -2.84 -22.69 26.29
N PRO A 10 -2.57 -21.38 26.48
CA PRO A 10 -1.29 -20.80 26.05
C PRO A 10 -0.12 -21.41 26.82
N ASN A 11 1.00 -21.67 26.10
CA ASN A 11 2.24 -22.12 26.70
C ASN A 11 3.10 -20.91 27.00
N LEU A 12 3.27 -20.57 28.29
CA LEU A 12 4.00 -19.36 28.72
C LEU A 12 5.51 -19.41 28.42
N LYS A 13 6.04 -20.55 27.96
CA LYS A 13 7.42 -20.62 27.44
C LYS A 13 7.56 -20.04 26.04
N ASN A 14 6.46 -19.94 25.28
CA ASN A 14 6.45 -19.30 23.96
C ASN A 14 6.06 -17.82 24.13
N PRO A 15 6.91 -16.87 23.69
CA PRO A 15 6.64 -15.44 23.83
C PRO A 15 5.36 -14.98 23.13
N GLU A 16 4.99 -15.60 22.00
CA GLU A 16 3.74 -15.27 21.30
C GLU A 16 2.50 -15.70 22.09
N HIS A 17 2.55 -16.90 22.68
CA HIS A 17 1.47 -17.40 23.52
C HIS A 17 1.35 -16.57 24.80
N GLN A 18 2.48 -16.15 25.37
CA GLN A 18 2.49 -15.24 26.52
C GLN A 18 1.84 -13.90 26.17
N LYS A 19 2.23 -13.27 25.05
CA LYS A 19 1.64 -12.00 24.59
C LYS A 19 0.14 -12.14 24.31
N ALA A 20 -0.28 -13.25 23.71
CA ALA A 20 -1.69 -13.55 23.49
C ALA A 20 -2.43 -13.75 24.82
N TRP A 21 -1.81 -14.42 25.79
CA TRP A 21 -2.35 -14.62 27.13
C TRP A 21 -2.55 -13.30 27.88
N GLU A 22 -1.54 -12.44 27.91
CA GLU A 22 -1.62 -11.11 28.55
C GLU A 22 -2.77 -10.28 27.98
N LYS A 23 -2.91 -10.25 26.64
CA LYS A 23 -4.05 -9.58 25.99
C LYS A 23 -5.39 -10.21 26.36
N PHE A 24 -5.44 -11.54 26.40
CA PHE A 24 -6.66 -12.27 26.72
C PHE A 24 -7.10 -12.11 28.18
N GLN A 25 -6.17 -11.87 29.10
CA GLN A 25 -6.48 -11.60 30.51
C GLN A 25 -7.22 -10.27 30.70
N CYS A 26 -7.00 -9.28 29.83
CA CYS A 26 -7.71 -8.01 29.86
C CYS A 26 -9.17 -8.11 29.34
N VAL A 27 -9.57 -9.25 28.77
CA VAL A 27 -10.92 -9.43 28.22
C VAL A 27 -11.90 -9.73 29.37
N PRO A 28 -13.02 -8.99 29.47
CA PRO A 28 -14.04 -9.21 30.48
C PRO A 28 -14.57 -10.65 30.52
N GLU A 29 -14.90 -11.11 31.72
CA GLU A 29 -15.51 -12.42 31.90
C GLU A 29 -16.88 -12.47 31.20
N GLY A 30 -17.13 -13.53 30.42
CA GLY A 30 -18.27 -13.64 29.51
C GLY A 30 -18.02 -13.19 28.06
N GLN A 31 -17.01 -12.35 27.79
CA GLN A 31 -16.69 -11.88 26.43
C GLN A 31 -15.53 -12.64 25.77
N LYS A 32 -14.85 -13.50 26.53
CA LYS A 32 -13.67 -14.27 26.08
C LYS A 32 -13.90 -15.10 24.81
N ASN A 33 -15.04 -15.77 24.70
CA ASN A 33 -15.35 -16.57 23.51
C ASN A 33 -15.57 -15.68 22.28
N GLN A 34 -16.32 -14.58 22.43
CA GLN A 34 -16.55 -13.62 21.35
C GLN A 34 -15.25 -12.96 20.90
N TYR A 35 -14.35 -12.64 21.84
CA TYR A 35 -13.02 -12.12 21.52
C TYR A 35 -12.21 -13.11 20.66
N LEU A 36 -12.22 -14.41 21.00
CA LEU A 36 -11.53 -15.43 20.18
C LEU A 36 -12.13 -15.54 18.79
N VAL A 37 -13.46 -15.51 18.67
CA VAL A 37 -14.14 -15.52 17.36
C VAL A 37 -13.70 -14.32 16.52
N GLN A 38 -13.74 -13.13 17.10
CA GLN A 38 -13.34 -11.90 16.41
C GLN A 38 -11.86 -11.94 15.98
N ALA A 39 -10.97 -12.38 16.86
CA ALA A 39 -9.54 -12.49 16.57
C ALA A 39 -9.23 -13.47 15.44
N ILE A 40 -10.01 -14.55 15.29
CA ILE A 40 -9.88 -15.49 14.17
C ILE A 40 -10.31 -14.83 12.86
N LEU A 41 -11.48 -14.17 12.85
CA LEU A 41 -11.98 -13.48 11.66
C LEU A 41 -11.03 -12.36 11.20
N GLU A 42 -10.58 -11.52 12.13
CA GLU A 42 -9.63 -10.44 11.83
C GLU A 42 -8.29 -10.93 11.29
N LYS A 43 -7.84 -12.12 11.71
CA LYS A 43 -6.61 -12.71 11.19
C LYS A 43 -6.76 -13.09 9.71
N GLU A 44 -7.90 -13.63 9.33
CA GLU A 44 -8.21 -13.97 7.95
C GLU A 44 -8.35 -12.70 7.10
N ASP A 45 -9.11 -11.71 7.59
CA ASP A 45 -9.36 -10.45 6.88
C ASP A 45 -8.07 -9.65 6.64
N ARG A 46 -7.16 -9.61 7.63
CA ARG A 46 -5.86 -8.94 7.47
C ARG A 46 -5.04 -9.53 6.33
N LYS A 47 -4.99 -10.85 6.22
CA LYS A 47 -4.25 -11.54 5.16
C LYS A 47 -4.82 -11.16 3.78
N TRP A 48 -6.14 -11.20 3.65
CA TRP A 48 -6.80 -10.79 2.42
C TRP A 48 -6.52 -9.32 2.08
N MET A 49 -6.55 -8.43 3.07
CA MET A 49 -6.28 -7.01 2.86
C MET A 49 -4.83 -6.74 2.43
N GLU A 50 -3.85 -7.42 3.02
CA GLU A 50 -2.44 -7.34 2.59
C GLU A 50 -2.27 -7.78 1.13
N GLU A 51 -2.92 -8.87 0.72
CA GLU A 51 -2.89 -9.36 -0.67
C GLU A 51 -3.48 -8.33 -1.65
N ILE A 52 -4.61 -7.72 -1.29
CA ILE A 52 -5.24 -6.67 -2.12
C ILE A 52 -4.33 -5.44 -2.22
N ILE A 53 -3.79 -4.95 -1.11
CA ILE A 53 -2.87 -3.79 -1.12
C ILE A 53 -1.66 -4.06 -1.99
N GLN A 54 -1.03 -5.23 -1.85
CA GLN A 54 0.12 -5.62 -2.65
C GLN A 54 -0.23 -5.70 -4.14
N LYS A 55 -1.39 -6.26 -4.47
CA LYS A 55 -1.90 -6.32 -5.85
C LYS A 55 -2.12 -4.93 -6.43
N THR A 56 -2.80 -4.05 -5.69
CA THR A 56 -3.08 -2.67 -6.11
C THR A 56 -1.79 -1.89 -6.37
N ILE A 57 -0.79 -1.97 -5.48
CA ILE A 57 0.51 -1.32 -5.69
C ILE A 57 1.22 -1.87 -6.94
N LYS A 58 1.18 -3.20 -7.15
CA LYS A 58 1.80 -3.82 -8.32
C LYS A 58 1.10 -3.45 -9.63
N GLU A 59 -0.21 -3.24 -9.60
CA GLU A 59 -0.99 -2.75 -10.73
C GLU A 59 -0.71 -1.27 -11.00
N SER A 60 -0.72 -0.42 -9.96
CA SER A 60 -0.44 1.02 -10.11
C SER A 60 0.97 1.30 -10.62
N VAL A 61 1.99 0.55 -10.14
CA VAL A 61 3.36 0.66 -10.67
C VAL A 61 3.43 0.21 -12.13
N ARG A 62 2.69 -0.83 -12.51
CA ARG A 62 2.64 -1.27 -13.92
C ARG A 62 1.95 -0.25 -14.81
N GLU A 63 0.82 0.31 -14.39
CA GLU A 63 0.11 1.38 -15.10
C GLU A 63 0.99 2.62 -15.25
N LEU A 64 1.70 3.03 -14.20
CA LEU A 64 2.63 4.16 -14.26
C LEU A 64 3.81 3.87 -15.21
N ASN A 65 4.33 2.64 -15.21
CA ASN A 65 5.42 2.26 -16.13
C ASN A 65 4.96 2.17 -17.59
N ILE A 66 3.69 1.84 -17.84
CA ILE A 66 3.08 1.88 -19.18
C ILE A 66 2.83 3.33 -19.61
N CYS A 67 2.40 4.20 -18.69
CA CYS A 67 2.14 5.61 -18.97
C CYS A 67 3.42 6.45 -19.09
N GLY A 68 4.48 6.11 -18.35
CA GLY A 68 5.81 6.74 -18.43
C GLY A 68 6.73 6.12 -19.48
N GLY A 69 6.35 4.98 -20.06
CA GLY A 69 7.12 4.26 -21.08
C GLY A 69 6.91 4.73 -22.51
N ALA A 70 6.07 5.74 -22.74
CA ALA A 70 5.80 6.29 -24.07
C ALA A 70 6.67 7.51 -24.45
N GLU A 71 7.57 7.97 -23.58
CA GLU A 71 8.44 9.13 -23.84
C GLU A 71 9.94 8.80 -23.90
N GLN A 72 10.27 7.56 -24.31
CA GLN A 72 11.59 7.27 -24.86
C GLN A 72 11.46 6.87 -26.34
N ILE A 73 10.65 7.63 -27.09
CA ILE A 73 10.84 7.77 -28.53
C ILE A 73 11.99 8.76 -28.68
N GLY A 74 13.14 8.25 -29.11
CA GLY A 74 14.25 9.10 -29.48
C GLY A 74 13.82 10.05 -30.58
N THR A 75 13.96 11.34 -30.36
CA THR A 75 14.26 12.36 -31.36
C THR A 75 14.76 13.57 -30.57
N ASP A 76 15.70 14.29 -31.17
CA ASP A 76 16.43 15.44 -30.65
C ASP A 76 15.63 16.40 -29.74
N PRO A 77 16.28 17.10 -28.79
CA PRO A 77 15.60 18.18 -28.06
C PRO A 77 14.93 19.09 -29.10
N PRO A 78 13.68 19.55 -28.88
CA PRO A 78 13.09 20.52 -29.78
C PRO A 78 14.03 21.71 -29.74
N ALA A 79 14.75 21.95 -30.84
CA ALA A 79 15.48 23.17 -31.01
C ALA A 79 14.43 24.26 -30.80
N TRP A 80 14.51 24.95 -29.66
CA TRP A 80 13.88 26.25 -29.51
C TRP A 80 14.63 27.19 -30.45
N ASP A 81 14.41 26.99 -31.75
CA ASP A 81 14.74 27.95 -32.77
C ASP A 81 13.84 29.14 -32.46
N ILE A 82 14.45 30.15 -31.85
CA ILE A 82 13.83 31.43 -31.55
C ILE A 82 13.17 31.90 -32.84
N PRO A 83 11.84 32.04 -32.90
CA PRO A 83 11.15 32.45 -34.11
C PRO A 83 11.75 33.76 -34.63
N ASP A 84 11.98 33.87 -35.94
CA ASP A 84 12.58 35.08 -36.55
C ASP A 84 11.89 36.38 -36.09
N GLN A 85 10.59 36.31 -35.82
CA GLN A 85 9.81 37.40 -35.27
C GLN A 85 10.35 37.94 -33.92
N MET A 86 10.92 37.08 -33.08
CA MET A 86 11.59 37.47 -31.83
C MET A 86 12.98 38.06 -32.09
N MET A 87 13.67 37.65 -33.16
CA MET A 87 14.95 38.24 -33.58
C MET A 87 14.77 39.66 -34.15
N ASP A 88 13.69 39.89 -34.90
CA ASP A 88 13.31 41.22 -35.40
C ASP A 88 13.01 42.20 -34.25
N PHE A 89 12.46 41.71 -33.15
CA PHE A 89 12.19 42.52 -31.95
C PHE A 89 13.49 42.94 -31.25
N LEU A 90 14.45 42.04 -31.09
CA LEU A 90 15.76 42.36 -30.50
C LEU A 90 16.54 43.36 -31.37
N SER A 91 16.50 43.18 -32.69
CA SER A 91 17.16 44.07 -33.64
C SER A 91 16.58 45.49 -33.62
N GLN A 92 15.29 45.64 -33.33
CA GLN A 92 14.65 46.96 -33.17
C GLN A 92 15.08 47.65 -31.87
N MET A 93 15.31 46.91 -30.78
CA MET A 93 15.82 47.50 -29.54
C MET A 93 17.28 47.95 -29.64
N GLU A 94 18.10 47.27 -30.44
CA GLU A 94 19.51 47.62 -30.63
C GLU A 94 19.70 48.91 -31.46
N ASN A 95 18.72 49.24 -32.31
CA ASN A 95 18.73 50.45 -33.16
C ASN A 95 18.02 51.67 -32.51
N MET A 96 17.77 51.63 -31.20
CA MET A 96 17.13 52.71 -30.44
C MET A 96 18.14 53.52 -29.61
#